data_AF-X1UA22-F1
#
_entry.id   AF-X1UA22-F1
#
_cell.length_a   1.000
_cell.length_b   1.000
_cell.length_c   1.000
_cell.angle_alpha   90.00
_cell.angle_beta   90.00
_cell.angle_gamma   90.00
#
_symmetry.space_group_name_H-M   'P 1'
#
loop_
_entity.id
_entity.type
_entity.pdbx_description
1 polymer ?
#
loop_
_entity_poly.entity_id
_entity_poly.type
_entity_poly.pdbx_seq_one_letter_code
_entity_poly.pdbx_strand_id
1 'polypeptide(L)'
;MKLLKIINLTTQPEISKFYNILTAIISEIDESVILDKSTDAEHFVRTFNRPEIYKKYQSELQKSIQNDVFLDILSDIIVRDGNCIMSRDWFKTLVEKEIESVKERMKFFKAILENKNRDIEPKRIRDYRIFLNCTKTAFSNDISMGNEARITSDEWSILFTLKDELS
;
A
#
# COMPACT_ATOMS: atom_id res chain seq x y z
N MET A 1 3.36 22.01 15.85
CA MET A 1 4.84 22.14 15.97
C MET A 1 5.64 21.05 15.26
N LYS A 2 5.29 19.74 15.32
CA LYS A 2 6.05 18.69 14.59
C LYS A 2 5.91 18.80 13.05
N LEU A 3 4.69 19.01 12.54
CA LEU A 3 4.43 19.11 11.10
C LEU A 3 5.10 20.33 10.43
N LEU A 4 5.05 21.50 11.09
CA LEU A 4 5.69 22.73 10.58
C LEU A 4 7.22 22.54 10.41
N LYS A 5 7.88 21.90 11.38
CA LYS A 5 9.30 21.56 11.29
C LYS A 5 9.59 20.59 10.15
N ILE A 6 8.72 19.60 9.92
CA ILE A 6 8.89 18.62 8.84
C ILE A 6 8.72 19.26 7.47
N ILE A 7 7.70 20.11 7.27
CA ILE A 7 7.49 20.83 6.01
C ILE A 7 8.71 21.67 5.66
N ASN A 8 9.31 22.36 6.63
CA ASN A 8 10.51 23.17 6.40
C ASN A 8 11.76 22.35 6.06
N LEU A 9 11.76 21.04 6.32
CA LEU A 9 12.86 20.10 6.01
C LEU A 9 12.59 19.25 4.76
N THR A 10 11.41 19.36 4.16
CA THR A 10 10.94 18.53 3.05
C THR A 10 11.19 19.24 1.71
N THR A 11 11.37 18.49 0.63
CA THR A 11 11.67 19.09 -0.68
C THR A 11 10.43 19.75 -1.29
N GLN A 12 10.62 20.84 -2.04
CA GLN A 12 9.51 21.57 -2.72
C GLN A 12 8.59 20.69 -3.59
N PRO A 13 9.08 19.66 -4.32
CA PRO A 13 8.22 18.75 -5.05
C PRO A 13 7.30 17.91 -4.16
N GLU A 14 7.81 17.42 -3.02
CA GLU A 14 7.05 16.64 -2.05
C GLU A 14 5.99 17.50 -1.36
N ILE A 15 6.35 18.73 -0.98
CA ILE A 15 5.41 19.72 -0.44
C ILE A 15 4.29 19.99 -1.44
N SER A 16 4.62 20.24 -2.71
CA SER A 16 3.61 20.49 -3.76
C SER A 16 2.64 19.32 -3.92
N LYS A 17 3.13 18.07 -3.89
CA LYS A 17 2.26 16.88 -3.94
C LYS A 17 1.34 16.79 -2.73
N PHE A 18 1.89 17.03 -1.54
CA PHE A 18 1.12 16.98 -0.30
C PHE A 18 0.02 18.05 -0.27
N TYR A 19 0.32 19.26 -0.74
CA TYR A 19 -0.65 20.34 -0.89
C TYR A 19 -1.78 19.94 -1.84
N ASN A 20 -1.46 19.40 -3.02
CA ASN A 20 -2.48 18.98 -3.98
C ASN A 20 -3.44 17.91 -3.40
N ILE A 21 -2.91 16.93 -2.67
CA ILE A 21 -3.72 15.88 -2.02
C ILE A 21 -4.65 16.50 -0.97
N LEU A 22 -4.11 17.41 -0.15
CA LEU A 22 -4.91 18.07 0.88
C LEU A 22 -5.95 19.01 0.30
N THR A 23 -5.62 19.77 -0.75
CA THR A 23 -6.59 20.61 -1.45
C THR A 23 -7.74 19.76 -1.98
N ALA A 24 -7.47 18.60 -2.60
CA ALA A 24 -8.52 17.69 -3.05
C ALA A 24 -9.44 17.23 -1.90
N ILE A 25 -8.86 16.85 -0.75
CA ILE A 25 -9.62 16.44 0.45
C ILE A 25 -10.44 17.60 1.02
N ILE A 26 -9.87 18.80 1.04
CA ILE A 26 -10.52 20.00 1.58
C ILE A 26 -11.67 20.44 0.68
N SER A 27 -11.51 20.39 -0.64
CA SER A 27 -12.58 20.72 -1.58
C SER A 27 -13.84 19.88 -1.38
N GLU A 28 -13.72 18.64 -0.89
CA GLU A 28 -14.87 17.79 -0.54
C GLU A 28 -15.60 18.22 0.74
N ILE A 29 -14.96 19.00 1.61
CA ILE A 29 -15.49 19.44 2.91
C ILE A 29 -15.94 20.90 2.84
N ASP A 30 -15.10 21.76 2.27
CA ASP A 30 -15.27 23.20 2.19
C ASP A 30 -14.52 23.75 0.96
N GLU A 31 -15.26 24.02 -0.11
CA GLU A 31 -14.76 24.58 -1.37
C GLU A 31 -14.14 25.99 -1.21
N SER A 32 -14.38 26.67 -0.08
CA SER A 32 -13.86 28.02 0.15
C SER A 32 -12.38 28.04 0.57
N VAL A 33 -11.83 26.89 0.96
CA VAL A 33 -10.45 26.77 1.44
C VAL A 33 -9.56 26.21 0.34
N ILE A 34 -8.87 27.12 -0.36
CA ILE A 34 -7.88 26.76 -1.39
C ILE A 34 -6.48 26.83 -0.76
N LEU A 35 -5.79 25.70 -0.69
CA LEU A 35 -4.35 25.67 -0.40
C LEU A 35 -3.61 25.66 -1.74
N ASP A 36 -2.76 26.67 -1.94
CA ASP A 36 -1.89 26.79 -3.11
C ASP A 36 -0.42 26.85 -2.68
N LYS A 37 0.50 26.89 -3.67
CA LYS A 37 1.95 26.99 -3.41
C LYS A 37 2.36 28.30 -2.73
N SER A 38 1.48 29.30 -2.70
CA SER A 38 1.73 30.59 -2.04
C SER A 38 1.26 30.59 -0.58
N THR A 39 0.52 29.56 -0.17
CA THR A 39 -0.01 29.42 1.17
C THR A 39 1.11 29.13 2.16
N ASP A 40 1.29 30.06 3.09
CA ASP A 40 2.30 29.97 4.14
C ASP A 40 2.18 28.66 4.94
N ALA A 41 3.34 28.10 5.33
CA ALA A 41 3.42 26.81 6.01
C ALA A 41 2.66 26.81 7.35
N GLU A 42 2.57 27.96 8.03
CA GLU A 42 1.81 28.08 9.28
C GLU A 42 0.30 28.04 9.02
N HIS A 43 -0.16 28.75 7.98
CA HIS A 43 -1.56 28.70 7.53
C HIS A 43 -1.94 27.26 7.14
N PHE A 44 -1.09 26.60 6.38
CA PHE A 44 -1.26 25.22 5.97
C PHE A 44 -1.42 24.27 7.17
N VAL A 45 -0.50 24.34 8.13
CA VAL A 45 -0.53 23.49 9.33
C VAL A 45 -1.79 23.75 10.16
N ARG A 46 -2.23 25.00 10.25
CA ARG A 46 -3.46 25.35 10.97
C ARG A 46 -4.70 24.76 10.28
N THR A 47 -4.77 24.84 8.95
CA THR A 47 -5.87 24.25 8.17
C THR A 47 -5.88 22.73 8.30
N PHE A 48 -4.73 22.07 8.15
CA PHE A 48 -4.61 20.62 8.31
C PHE A 48 -5.06 20.12 9.69
N ASN A 49 -4.74 20.87 10.75
CA ASN A 49 -5.10 20.49 12.12
C ASN A 49 -6.57 20.75 12.47
N ARG A 50 -7.40 21.27 11.54
CA ARG A 50 -8.84 21.33 11.77
C ARG A 50 -9.38 19.90 11.93
N PRO A 51 -10.20 19.62 12.97
CA PRO A 51 -10.62 18.25 13.28
C PRO A 51 -11.31 17.51 12.12
N GLU A 52 -12.11 18.22 11.34
CA GLU A 52 -12.87 17.68 10.21
C GLU A 52 -11.95 17.24 9.07
N ILE A 53 -10.99 18.09 8.70
CA ILE A 53 -9.98 17.80 7.68
C ILE A 53 -9.10 16.65 8.13
N TYR A 54 -8.62 16.68 9.37
CA TYR A 54 -7.76 15.63 9.91
C TYR A 54 -8.45 14.26 9.93
N LYS A 55 -9.73 14.22 10.34
CA LYS A 55 -10.54 12.99 10.37
C LYS A 55 -10.79 12.43 8.97
N LYS A 56 -11.12 13.30 8.01
CA LYS A 56 -11.31 12.88 6.61
C LYS A 56 -10.00 12.42 5.98
N TYR A 57 -8.90 13.14 6.21
CA TYR A 57 -7.56 12.72 5.80
C TYR A 57 -7.21 11.34 6.36
N GLN A 58 -7.46 11.09 7.65
CA GLN A 58 -7.26 9.76 8.24
C GLN A 58 -8.13 8.69 7.55
N SER A 59 -9.39 8.99 7.25
CA SER A 59 -10.28 8.05 6.56
C SER A 59 -9.81 7.73 5.15
N GLU A 60 -9.40 8.73 4.36
CA GLU A 60 -8.91 8.52 2.98
C GLU A 60 -7.55 7.83 2.98
N LEU A 61 -6.68 8.19 3.93
CA LEU A 61 -5.43 7.47 4.16
C LEU A 61 -5.73 6.01 4.48
N GLN A 62 -6.63 5.70 5.43
CA GLN A 62 -6.96 4.33 5.79
C GLN A 62 -7.49 3.50 4.61
N LYS A 63 -8.33 4.08 3.74
CA LYS A 63 -8.79 3.41 2.50
C LYS A 63 -7.65 3.14 1.52
N SER A 64 -6.74 4.10 1.38
CA SER A 64 -5.54 3.96 0.54
C SER A 64 -4.62 2.86 1.08
N ILE A 65 -4.44 2.82 2.40
CA ILE A 65 -3.61 1.85 3.10
C ILE A 65 -4.19 0.43 2.99
N GLN A 66 -5.51 0.26 3.12
CA GLN A 66 -6.16 -1.06 3.12
C GLN A 66 -5.97 -1.86 1.82
N ASN A 67 -5.69 -1.18 0.70
CA ASN A 67 -5.58 -1.81 -0.61
C ASN A 67 -4.13 -1.96 -1.09
N ASP A 68 -3.15 -1.53 -0.29
CA ASP A 68 -1.76 -1.50 -0.71
C ASP A 68 -0.92 -2.57 0.00
N VAL A 69 -0.62 -3.64 -0.74
CA VAL A 69 0.26 -4.75 -0.31
C VAL A 69 1.62 -4.23 0.16
N PHE A 70 2.10 -3.09 -0.36
CA PHE A 70 3.36 -2.50 0.11
C PHE A 70 3.28 -2.03 1.56
N LEU A 71 2.10 -1.60 2.02
CA LEU A 71 1.91 -1.13 3.38
C LEU A 71 1.73 -2.26 4.38
N ASP A 72 1.20 -3.41 3.94
CA ASP A 72 1.24 -4.63 4.75
C ASP A 72 2.68 -5.09 4.98
N ILE A 73 3.50 -5.10 3.92
CA ILE A 73 4.93 -5.39 4.03
C ILE A 73 5.63 -4.35 4.91
N LEU A 74 5.32 -3.07 4.75
CA LEU A 74 5.86 -1.99 5.57
C LEU A 74 5.47 -2.16 7.05
N SER A 75 4.21 -2.51 7.31
CA SER A 75 3.66 -2.75 8.64
C SER A 75 4.37 -3.93 9.30
N ASP A 76 4.54 -5.05 8.59
CA ASP A 76 5.29 -6.21 9.07
C ASP A 76 6.73 -5.85 9.43
N ILE A 77 7.38 -5.00 8.64
CA ILE A 77 8.74 -4.52 8.90
C ILE A 77 8.78 -3.62 10.15
N ILE A 78 7.84 -2.68 10.28
CA ILE A 78 7.78 -1.75 11.42
C ILE A 78 7.40 -2.48 12.73
N VAL A 79 6.43 -3.38 12.69
CA VAL A 79 5.94 -4.12 13.86
C VAL A 79 7.00 -5.08 14.40
N ARG A 80 7.79 -5.72 13.52
CA ARG A 80 8.90 -6.60 13.95
C ARG A 80 10.03 -5.85 14.67
N ASP A 81 10.21 -4.56 14.40
CA ASP A 81 11.30 -3.76 14.99
C ASP A 81 10.95 -3.21 16.39
N GLY A 82 9.66 -3.11 16.73
CA GLY A 82 9.16 -2.86 18.09
C GLY A 82 9.50 -1.49 18.73
N ASN A 83 10.43 -0.72 18.16
CA ASN A 83 10.84 0.60 18.61
C ASN A 83 10.92 1.56 17.42
N CYS A 84 9.94 2.46 17.29
CA CYS A 84 9.71 3.39 16.18
C CYS A 84 10.81 4.46 15.92
N ILE A 85 12.10 4.10 15.95
CA ILE A 85 13.24 4.99 15.62
C ILE A 85 14.27 4.19 14.80
N MET A 86 13.81 3.56 13.73
CA MET A 86 14.67 2.87 12.79
C MET A 86 15.40 3.89 11.89
N SER A 87 16.72 3.75 11.77
CA SER A 87 17.50 4.56 10.81
C SER A 87 17.16 4.14 9.38
N ARG A 88 17.34 5.05 8.40
CA ARG A 88 17.07 4.74 6.98
C ARG A 88 17.88 3.55 6.47
N ASP A 89 19.11 3.39 6.95
CA ASP A 89 19.98 2.27 6.56
C ASP A 89 19.46 0.94 7.12
N TRP A 90 18.98 0.94 8.38
CA TRP A 90 18.37 -0.25 8.98
C TRP A 90 17.07 -0.64 8.28
N PHE A 91 16.24 0.35 7.92
CA PHE A 91 15.03 0.12 7.12
C PHE A 91 15.35 -0.53 5.78
N LYS A 92 16.35 -0.01 5.08
CA LYS A 92 16.80 -0.58 3.82
C LYS A 92 17.21 -2.04 3.97
N THR A 93 18.00 -2.37 4.99
CA THR A 93 18.42 -3.76 5.26
C THR A 93 17.22 -4.68 5.55
N LEU A 94 16.23 -4.21 6.31
CA LEU A 94 15.02 -4.99 6.60
C LEU A 94 14.18 -5.22 5.34
N VAL A 95 13.99 -4.19 4.52
CA VAL A 95 13.29 -4.29 3.22
C VAL A 95 14.01 -5.28 2.31
N GLU A 96 15.33 -5.18 2.18
CA GLU A 96 16.13 -6.11 1.36
C GLU A 96 15.98 -7.55 1.84
N LYS A 97 16.01 -7.77 3.16
CA LYS A 97 15.82 -9.09 3.76
C LYS A 97 14.41 -9.64 3.51
N GLU A 98 13.37 -8.82 3.64
CA GLU A 98 12.00 -9.26 3.39
C GLU A 98 11.78 -9.55 1.89
N ILE A 99 12.35 -8.74 1.00
CA ILE A 99 12.36 -9.01 -0.45
C ILE A 99 13.02 -10.36 -0.75
N GLU A 100 14.18 -10.68 -0.15
CA GLU A 100 14.83 -11.97 -0.37
C GLU A 100 13.98 -13.13 0.18
N SER A 101 13.39 -12.96 1.37
CA SER A 101 12.46 -13.94 1.94
C SER A 101 11.25 -14.20 1.04
N VAL A 102 10.66 -13.15 0.44
CA VAL A 102 9.58 -13.29 -0.54
C VAL A 102 10.06 -14.07 -1.77
N LYS A 103 11.24 -13.76 -2.32
CA LYS A 103 11.81 -14.49 -3.47
C LYS A 103 12.04 -15.97 -3.16
N GLU A 104 12.56 -16.29 -1.99
CA GLU A 104 12.76 -17.68 -1.55
C GLU A 104 11.44 -18.44 -1.44
N ARG A 105 10.43 -17.83 -0.79
CA ARG A 105 9.07 -18.40 -0.72
C ARG A 105 8.46 -18.61 -2.12
N MET A 106 8.66 -17.68 -3.04
CA MET A 106 8.22 -17.83 -4.43
C MET A 106 8.90 -19.00 -5.15
N LYS A 107 10.22 -19.20 -4.96
CA LYS A 107 10.95 -20.34 -5.54
C LYS A 107 10.41 -21.67 -4.99
N PHE A 108 10.23 -21.75 -3.67
CA PHE A 108 9.63 -22.92 -3.02
C PHE A 108 8.23 -23.22 -3.55
N PHE A 109 7.37 -22.20 -3.65
CA PHE A 109 6.01 -22.34 -4.16
C PHE A 109 5.99 -22.80 -5.63
N LYS A 110 6.88 -22.29 -6.49
CA LYS A 110 7.03 -22.79 -7.86
C LYS A 110 7.40 -24.27 -7.91
N ALA A 111 8.33 -24.71 -7.05
CA ALA A 111 8.71 -26.13 -6.98
C ALA A 111 7.54 -27.03 -6.57
N ILE A 112 6.66 -26.56 -5.68
CA ILE A 112 5.40 -27.24 -5.32
C ILE A 112 4.50 -27.39 -6.54
N LEU A 113 4.27 -26.29 -7.28
CA LEU A 113 3.37 -26.28 -8.44
C LEU A 113 3.85 -27.18 -9.59
N GLU A 114 5.16 -27.31 -9.75
CA GLU A 114 5.82 -28.22 -10.71
C GLU A 114 5.77 -29.70 -10.27
N ASN A 115 5.10 -30.00 -9.15
CA ASN A 115 4.89 -31.35 -8.63
C ASN A 115 6.22 -32.09 -8.31
N LYS A 116 7.27 -31.32 -7.99
CA LYS A 116 8.58 -31.87 -7.57
C LYS A 116 8.59 -32.36 -6.13
N ASN A 117 7.50 -32.16 -5.39
CA ASN A 117 7.35 -32.52 -3.99
C ASN A 117 6.17 -33.47 -3.83
N ARG A 118 6.43 -34.72 -3.44
CA ARG A 118 5.41 -35.79 -3.33
C ARG A 118 4.57 -35.67 -2.04
N ASP A 119 4.95 -34.78 -1.14
CA ASP A 119 4.37 -34.66 0.20
C ASP A 119 3.10 -33.80 0.25
N ILE A 120 2.67 -33.20 -0.87
CA ILE A 120 1.49 -32.35 -0.94
C ILE A 120 0.38 -33.07 -1.70
N GLU A 121 -0.82 -33.06 -1.13
CA GLU A 121 -1.99 -33.70 -1.73
C GLU A 121 -2.30 -33.12 -3.12
N PRO A 122 -2.60 -33.95 -4.13
CA PRO A 122 -2.94 -33.49 -5.48
C PRO A 122 -4.08 -32.45 -5.52
N LYS A 123 -5.06 -32.58 -4.61
CA LYS A 123 -6.15 -31.61 -4.44
C LYS A 123 -5.61 -30.23 -4.07
N ARG A 124 -4.67 -30.15 -3.12
CA ARG A 124 -4.08 -28.88 -2.70
C ARG A 124 -3.24 -28.23 -3.79
N ILE A 125 -2.52 -29.04 -4.60
CA ILE A 125 -1.79 -28.53 -5.77
C ILE A 125 -2.75 -27.94 -6.81
N ARG A 126 -3.89 -28.59 -7.04
CA ARG A 126 -4.96 -28.04 -7.91
C ARG A 126 -5.44 -26.70 -7.37
N ASP A 127 -5.71 -26.60 -6.08
CA ASP A 127 -6.24 -25.37 -5.46
C ASP A 127 -5.24 -24.21 -5.58
N TYR A 128 -3.94 -24.47 -5.36
CA TYR A 128 -2.88 -23.49 -5.61
C TYR A 128 -2.79 -23.06 -7.08
N ARG A 129 -2.98 -23.97 -8.03
CA ARG A 129 -3.01 -23.63 -9.46
C ARG A 129 -4.21 -22.78 -9.83
N ILE A 130 -5.39 -23.10 -9.29
CA ILE A 130 -6.62 -22.31 -9.49
C ILE A 130 -6.37 -20.89 -8.98
N PHE A 131 -5.94 -20.76 -7.72
CA PHE A 131 -5.68 -19.45 -7.12
C PHE A 131 -4.66 -18.65 -7.93
N LEU A 132 -3.52 -19.25 -8.28
CA LEU A 132 -2.49 -18.58 -9.10
C LEU A 132 -3.02 -18.10 -10.45
N ASN A 133 -3.81 -18.92 -11.13
CA ASN A 133 -4.36 -18.56 -12.43
C ASN A 133 -5.36 -17.39 -12.30
N CYS A 134 -6.24 -17.43 -11.30
CA CYS A 134 -7.15 -16.34 -10.99
C CYS A 134 -6.39 -15.03 -10.68
N THR A 135 -5.34 -15.09 -9.86
CA THR A 135 -4.50 -13.92 -9.56
C THR A 135 -3.82 -13.36 -10.81
N LYS A 136 -3.28 -14.22 -11.69
CA LYS A 136 -2.69 -13.77 -12.97
C LYS A 136 -3.71 -13.11 -13.86
N THR A 137 -4.90 -13.72 -14.00
CA THR A 137 -5.98 -13.17 -14.80
C THR A 137 -6.40 -11.81 -14.28
N ALA A 138 -6.62 -11.66 -12.97
CA ALA A 138 -6.94 -10.37 -12.35
C ALA A 138 -5.86 -9.32 -12.63
N PHE A 139 -4.58 -9.67 -12.43
CA PHE A 139 -3.48 -8.71 -12.67
C PHE A 139 -3.35 -8.27 -14.14
N SER A 140 -3.57 -9.18 -15.10
CA SER A 140 -3.39 -8.89 -16.53
C SER A 140 -4.65 -8.42 -17.24
N ASN A 141 -5.82 -8.55 -16.61
CA ASN A 141 -7.12 -8.14 -17.14
C ASN A 141 -7.04 -6.69 -17.65
N ASP A 142 -6.53 -5.80 -16.81
CA ASP A 142 -6.45 -4.37 -17.09
C ASP A 142 -5.58 -4.04 -18.33
N ILE A 143 -4.59 -4.89 -18.65
CA ILE A 143 -3.74 -4.73 -19.83
C ILE A 143 -4.58 -4.81 -21.12
N SER A 144 -5.58 -5.70 -21.16
CA SER A 144 -6.45 -5.86 -22.33
C SER A 144 -7.31 -4.62 -22.61
N MET A 145 -7.51 -3.78 -21.59
CA MET A 145 -8.25 -2.52 -21.66
C MET A 145 -7.33 -1.30 -21.85
N GLY A 146 -6.02 -1.50 -22.01
CA GLY A 146 -5.04 -0.42 -22.16
C GLY A 146 -4.62 0.25 -20.85
N ASN A 147 -4.97 -0.33 -19.71
CA ASN A 147 -4.59 0.15 -18.38
C ASN A 147 -3.28 -0.52 -17.91
N GLU A 148 -2.64 0.09 -16.91
CA GLU A 148 -1.49 -0.53 -16.23
C GLU A 148 -1.92 -1.80 -15.49
N ALA A 149 -1.06 -2.82 -15.52
CA ALA A 149 -1.32 -4.09 -14.85
C ALA A 149 -1.37 -3.90 -13.33
N ARG A 150 -2.55 -4.14 -12.74
CA ARG A 150 -2.77 -4.07 -11.30
C ARG A 150 -3.92 -4.99 -10.92
N ILE A 151 -4.00 -5.31 -9.62
CA ILE A 151 -5.17 -5.97 -9.04
C ILE A 151 -5.96 -4.89 -8.31
N THR A 152 -7.20 -4.68 -8.72
CA THR A 152 -8.11 -3.69 -8.12
C THR A 152 -8.67 -4.18 -6.78
N SER A 153 -9.26 -3.27 -6.00
CA SER A 153 -9.91 -3.61 -4.72
C SER A 153 -11.03 -4.65 -4.89
N ASP A 154 -11.80 -4.56 -5.97
CA ASP A 154 -12.89 -5.50 -6.24
C ASP A 154 -12.33 -6.89 -6.58
N GLU A 155 -11.30 -6.96 -7.40
CA GLU A 155 -10.61 -8.22 -7.71
C GLU A 155 -9.95 -8.82 -6.47
N TRP A 156 -9.39 -8.00 -5.59
CA TRP A 156 -8.90 -8.44 -4.29
C TRP A 156 -10.01 -9.09 -3.46
N SER A 157 -11.19 -8.49 -3.38
CA SER A 157 -12.33 -9.07 -2.64
C SER A 157 -12.75 -10.44 -3.19
N ILE A 158 -12.72 -10.60 -4.51
CA ILE A 158 -13.00 -11.88 -5.18
C ILE A 158 -11.90 -12.89 -4.88
N LEU A 159 -10.64 -12.50 -4.96
CA LEU A 159 -9.51 -13.37 -4.64
C LEU A 159 -9.52 -13.80 -3.17
N PHE A 160 -9.90 -12.93 -2.23
CA PHE A 160 -10.07 -13.31 -0.82
C PHE A 160 -11.18 -14.35 -0.64
N THR A 161 -12.33 -14.13 -1.28
CA THR A 161 -13.42 -15.11 -1.25
C THR A 161 -12.96 -16.45 -1.83
N LEU A 162 -12.25 -16.43 -2.97
CA LEU A 162 -11.71 -17.63 -3.60
C LEU A 162 -10.71 -18.36 -2.70
N LYS A 163 -9.83 -17.62 -2.02
CA LYS A 163 -8.87 -18.20 -1.06
C LYS A 163 -9.60 -18.95 0.04
N ASP A 164 -10.65 -18.37 0.61
CA ASP A 164 -11.37 -18.97 1.73
C ASP A 164 -12.14 -20.24 1.31
N GLU A 165 -12.71 -20.25 0.11
CA GLU A 165 -13.41 -21.42 -0.46
C GLU A 165 -12.47 -22.56 -0.89
N LEU A 166 -11.23 -22.24 -1.25
CA LEU A 166 -10.19 -23.23 -1.62
C LEU A 166 -9.39 -23.76 -0.42
N SER A 167 -9.62 -23.21 0.79
CA SER A 167 -8.80 -23.47 1.98
C SER A 167 -9.07 -24.83 2.61
#